data_AF-A0A9E5FVW5-F1
#
_entry.id   AF-A0A9E5FVW5-F1
#
_cell.length_a   1.000
_cell.length_b   1.000
_cell.length_c   1.000
_cell.angle_alpha   90.00
_cell.angle_beta   90.00
_cell.angle_gamma   90.00
#
_symmetry.space_group_name_H-M   'P 1'
#
loop_
_entity.id
_entity.type
_entity.pdbx_description
1 polymer ?
#
loop_
_entity_poly.entity_id
_entity_poly.type
_entity_poly.pdbx_seq_one_letter_code
_entity_poly.pdbx_strand_id
1 'polypeptide(L)'
;AISAQTRVNDLFQQIFLTAKEVRMNRTKGGPMEVQIDVENNGFSYKTFSYRFDWIDTAGNVIPSQLSVWKVTNVPSGGSTVIRAIAPSDDASDFRLQLRQSES
;
A
#
# COMPACT_ATOMS: atom_id res chain seq x y z
N ALA A 1 4.98 4.96 18.23
CA ALA A 1 4.24 5.14 16.96
C ALA A 1 3.57 3.83 16.59
N ILE A 2 2.37 3.85 16.02
CA ILE A 2 1.72 2.64 15.47
C ILE A 2 2.53 2.18 14.25
N SER A 3 2.75 0.87 14.11
CA SER A 3 3.53 0.33 13.00
C SER A 3 2.81 0.53 11.66
N ALA A 4 3.56 0.63 10.56
CA ALA A 4 2.97 0.70 9.22
C ALA A 4 2.10 -0.54 8.92
N GLN A 5 2.53 -1.72 9.37
CA GLN A 5 1.77 -2.95 9.20
C GLN A 5 0.42 -2.92 9.93
N THR A 6 0.37 -2.38 11.15
CA THR A 6 -0.90 -2.23 11.88
C THR A 6 -1.87 -1.31 11.12
N ARG A 7 -1.41 -0.11 10.72
CA ARG A 7 -2.26 0.84 9.95
C ARG A 7 -2.80 0.22 8.65
N VAL A 8 -1.97 -0.54 7.94
CA VAL A 8 -2.37 -1.21 6.69
C VAL A 8 -3.35 -2.35 6.97
N ASN A 9 -3.14 -3.13 8.02
CA ASN A 9 -4.07 -4.20 8.41
C ASN A 9 -5.45 -3.65 8.79
N ASP A 10 -5.53 -2.53 9.51
CA ASP A 10 -6.80 -1.89 9.86
C ASP A 10 -7.62 -1.49 8.63
N LEU A 11 -6.95 -1.13 7.53
CA LEU A 11 -7.59 -0.85 6.23
C LEU A 11 -8.03 -2.15 5.52
N PHE A 12 -7.17 -3.16 5.51
CA PHE A 12 -7.42 -4.41 4.78
C PHE A 12 -8.47 -5.32 5.41
N GLN A 13 -8.57 -5.34 6.74
CA GLN A 13 -9.53 -6.19 7.44
C GLN A 13 -10.98 -5.90 7.05
N GLN A 14 -11.29 -4.64 6.69
CA GLN A 14 -12.62 -4.22 6.21
C GLN A 14 -13.06 -4.97 4.94
N ILE A 15 -12.11 -5.56 4.21
CA ILE A 15 -12.33 -6.21 2.92
C ILE A 15 -11.78 -7.65 2.91
N PHE A 16 -11.62 -8.27 4.08
CA PHE A 16 -11.10 -9.64 4.27
C PHE A 16 -9.71 -9.88 3.70
N LEU A 17 -8.88 -8.84 3.69
CA LEU A 17 -7.46 -8.94 3.34
C LEU A 17 -6.59 -8.79 4.59
N THR A 18 -5.32 -9.17 4.48
CA THR A 18 -4.31 -8.94 5.52
C THR A 18 -2.96 -8.59 4.88
N ALA A 19 -2.23 -7.67 5.46
CA ALA A 19 -0.83 -7.42 5.16
C ALA A 19 0.03 -8.36 5.99
N LYS A 20 0.61 -9.37 5.34
CA LYS A 20 1.58 -10.27 5.98
C LYS A 20 2.86 -9.57 6.33
N GLU A 21 3.30 -8.67 5.46
CA GLU A 21 4.48 -7.86 5.69
C GLU A 21 4.32 -6.49 5.03
N VAL A 22 4.85 -5.46 5.68
CA VAL A 22 4.99 -4.11 5.13
C VAL A 22 6.45 -3.72 5.24
N ARG A 23 7.11 -3.60 4.09
CA ARG A 23 8.52 -3.22 3.99
C ARG A 23 8.62 -1.84 3.35
N MET A 24 9.43 -0.96 3.93
CA MET A 24 9.74 0.34 3.36
C MET A 24 11.24 0.57 3.45
N ASN A 25 11.92 0.61 2.31
CA ASN A 25 13.38 0.68 2.23
C ASN A 25 13.82 1.68 1.17
N ARG A 26 15.00 2.27 1.35
CA ARG A 26 15.60 3.12 0.32
C ARG A 26 16.03 2.27 -0.87
N THR A 27 15.66 2.69 -2.08
CA THR A 27 16.21 2.08 -3.30
C THR A 27 17.72 2.37 -3.40
N LYS A 28 18.45 1.64 -4.27
CA LYS A 28 19.91 1.79 -4.39
C LYS A 28 20.30 3.21 -4.83
N GLY A 29 20.65 4.06 -3.87
CA GLY A 29 21.03 5.46 -4.09
C GLY A 29 19.86 6.37 -4.49
N GLY A 30 18.61 5.94 -4.28
CA GLY A 30 17.42 6.66 -4.75
C GLY A 30 16.31 6.75 -3.70
N PRO A 31 15.09 7.12 -4.08
CA PRO A 31 13.98 7.36 -3.16
C PRO A 31 13.52 6.09 -2.43
N MET A 32 12.65 6.26 -1.44
CA MET A 32 12.04 5.13 -0.71
C MET A 32 11.15 4.28 -1.64
N GLU A 33 11.14 2.98 -1.42
CA GLU A 33 10.18 2.03 -1.98
C GLU A 33 9.39 1.38 -0.85
N VAL A 34 8.08 1.26 -1.04
CA VAL A 34 7.20 0.47 -0.18
C VAL A 34 6.75 -0.78 -0.92
N GLN A 35 6.76 -1.91 -0.22
CA GLN A 35 6.20 -3.18 -0.66
C GLN A 35 5.31 -3.74 0.44
N ILE A 36 4.12 -4.19 0.06
CA ILE A 36 3.15 -4.78 0.98
C ILE A 36 2.73 -6.14 0.41
N ASP A 37 2.96 -7.19 1.19
CA ASP A 37 2.50 -8.54 0.87
C ASP A 37 1.07 -8.69 1.37
N VAL A 38 0.12 -8.73 0.43
CA VAL A 38 -1.32 -8.77 0.70
C VAL A 38 -1.82 -10.19 0.52
N GLU A 39 -2.57 -10.68 1.49
CA GLU A 39 -3.23 -11.98 1.43
C GLU A 39 -4.74 -11.85 1.50
N ASN A 40 -5.41 -12.71 0.73
CA ASN A 40 -6.85 -12.86 0.76
C ASN A 40 -7.22 -14.08 1.61
N ASN A 41 -7.69 -13.79 2.82
CA ASN A 41 -8.14 -14.80 3.78
C ASN A 41 -9.61 -15.18 3.60
N GLY A 42 -10.30 -14.59 2.61
CA GLY A 42 -11.68 -14.90 2.27
C GLY A 42 -11.81 -16.03 1.24
N PHE A 43 -13.05 -16.46 1.02
CA PHE A 43 -13.42 -17.56 0.11
C PHE A 43 -13.74 -17.11 -1.34
N SER A 44 -13.55 -15.83 -1.66
CA SER A 44 -13.87 -15.26 -2.98
C SER A 44 -12.76 -14.31 -3.44
N TYR A 45 -12.67 -14.11 -4.76
CA TYR A 45 -11.77 -13.11 -5.35
C TYR A 45 -12.00 -11.74 -4.72
N LYS A 46 -10.90 -11.02 -4.49
CA LYS A 46 -10.92 -9.63 -4.02
C LYS A 46 -10.26 -8.75 -5.05
N THR A 47 -11.08 -7.95 -5.75
CA THR A 47 -10.62 -6.89 -6.63
C THR A 47 -10.74 -5.57 -5.91
N PHE A 48 -9.66 -4.80 -5.87
CA PHE A 48 -9.65 -3.49 -5.25
C PHE A 48 -8.68 -2.57 -5.97
N SER A 49 -8.96 -1.28 -5.87
CA SER A 49 -8.04 -0.22 -6.28
C SER A 49 -7.26 0.27 -5.06
N TYR A 50 -5.98 0.56 -5.25
CA TYR A 50 -5.11 1.11 -4.21
C TYR A 50 -4.31 2.30 -4.74
N ARG A 51 -3.93 3.21 -3.84
CA ARG A 51 -3.04 4.33 -4.14
C ARG A 51 -2.10 4.58 -2.97
N PHE A 52 -0.84 4.92 -3.28
CA PHE A 52 0.13 5.38 -2.30
C PHE A 52 0.30 6.89 -2.41
N ASP A 53 0.08 7.60 -1.31
CA ASP A 53 0.42 9.01 -1.14
C ASP A 53 1.68 9.09 -0.28
N TRP A 54 2.72 9.78 -0.75
CA TRP A 54 4.00 9.87 -0.04
C TRP A 54 4.01 11.05 0.93
N ILE A 55 4.66 10.87 2.08
CA ILE A 55 4.66 11.83 3.18
C ILE A 55 6.09 12.28 3.47
N ASP A 56 6.32 13.59 3.53
CA ASP A 56 7.61 14.17 3.91
C ASP A 56 7.87 14.07 5.42
N THR A 57 9.06 14.48 5.86
CA THR A 57 9.44 14.45 7.29
C THR A 57 8.63 15.39 8.19
N ALA A 58 7.95 16.38 7.60
CA ALA A 58 7.07 17.31 8.30
C ALA A 58 5.61 16.80 8.35
N GLY A 59 5.31 15.66 7.72
CA GLY A 59 3.97 15.07 7.69
C GLY A 59 3.09 15.55 6.54
N ASN A 60 3.64 16.30 5.57
CA ASN A 60 2.88 16.78 4.41
C ASN A 60 2.85 15.73 3.30
N VAL A 61 1.76 15.72 2.53
CA VAL A 61 1.69 14.92 1.31
C VAL A 61 2.57 15.54 0.24
N ILE A 62 3.47 14.74 -0.34
CA ILE A 62 4.30 15.12 -1.48
C ILE A 62 3.45 14.96 -2.75
N PRO A 63 3.11 16.06 -3.46
CA PRO A 63 2.33 15.98 -4.69
C PRO A 63 3.08 15.18 -5.75
N SER A 64 2.41 14.25 -6.42
CA SER A 64 3.04 13.41 -7.43
C SER A 64 2.08 12.94 -8.51
N GLN A 65 2.54 12.96 -9.75
CA GLN A 65 1.86 12.29 -10.87
C GLN A 65 2.01 10.76 -10.80
N LEU A 66 2.89 10.23 -9.94
CA LEU A 66 3.07 8.79 -9.72
C LEU A 66 2.10 8.23 -8.68
N SER A 67 1.47 9.09 -7.87
CA SER A 67 0.42 8.73 -6.91
C SER A 67 -0.90 8.55 -7.64
N VAL A 68 -1.06 7.41 -8.30
CA VAL A 68 -2.24 7.03 -9.11
C VAL A 68 -2.93 5.79 -8.55
N TRP A 69 -4.25 5.71 -8.79
CA TRP A 69 -5.03 4.52 -8.46
C TRP A 69 -4.60 3.35 -9.37
N LYS A 70 -4.26 2.22 -8.76
CA LYS A 70 -3.91 0.97 -9.43
C LYS A 70 -4.93 -0.09 -9.04
N VAL A 71 -5.40 -0.88 -9.99
CA VAL A 71 -6.28 -2.02 -9.73
C VAL A 71 -5.44 -3.27 -9.48
N THR A 72 -5.82 -4.09 -8.51
CA THR A 72 -5.28 -5.43 -8.31
C THR A 72 -6.40 -6.41 -7.96
N ASN A 73 -6.14 -7.68 -8.19
CA ASN A 73 -7.02 -8.78 -7.83
C ASN A 73 -6.22 -9.84 -7.07
N VAL A 74 -6.81 -10.37 -6.00
CA VAL A 74 -6.21 -11.43 -5.18
C VAL A 74 -7.16 -12.64 -5.17
N PRO A 75 -6.75 -13.79 -5.71
CA PRO A 75 -7.54 -15.02 -5.64
C PRO A 75 -7.86 -15.42 -4.19
N SER A 76 -8.94 -16.18 -3.99
CA SER A 76 -9.27 -16.79 -2.69
C SER A 76 -8.08 -17.61 -2.17
N GLY A 77 -7.64 -17.36 -0.93
CA GLY A 77 -6.46 -18.02 -0.34
C GLY A 77 -5.12 -17.65 -0.99
N GLY A 78 -5.13 -16.72 -1.95
CA GLY A 78 -3.94 -16.28 -2.67
C GLY A 78 -3.29 -15.05 -2.04
N SER A 79 -2.15 -14.67 -2.61
CA SER A 79 -1.41 -13.48 -2.22
C SER A 79 -0.97 -12.65 -3.43
N THR A 80 -0.67 -11.38 -3.19
CA THR A 80 -0.05 -10.47 -4.17
C THR A 80 0.87 -9.48 -3.47
N VAL A 81 1.72 -8.79 -4.23
CA VAL A 81 2.54 -7.69 -3.71
C VAL A 81 2.06 -6.40 -4.35
N ILE A 82 1.66 -5.42 -3.53
CA ILE A 82 1.45 -4.05 -3.98
C ILE A 82 2.67 -3.20 -3.62
N ARG A 83 3.10 -2.33 -4.54
CA ARG A 83 4.29 -1.51 -4.35
C ARG A 83 4.21 -0.13 -4.99
N ALA A 84 5.04 0.77 -4.48
CA ALA A 84 5.30 2.07 -5.07
C ALA A 84 6.71 2.55 -4.73
N ILE A 85 7.28 3.38 -5.62
CA ILE A 85 8.53 4.11 -5.39
C ILE A 85 8.15 5.57 -5.16
N ALA A 86 8.80 6.22 -4.21
CA ALA A 86 8.57 7.63 -3.89
C ALA A 86 9.04 8.55 -5.03
N PRO A 87 8.37 9.69 -5.24
CA PRO A 87 8.70 10.61 -6.33
C PRO A 87 9.98 11.39 -6.08
N SER A 88 10.41 11.53 -4.83
CA SER A 88 11.64 12.21 -4.43
C SER A 88 12.22 11.58 -3.17
N ASP A 89 13.45 11.99 -2.87
CA ASP A 89 14.20 11.57 -1.68
C ASP A 89 13.67 12.18 -0.38
N ASP A 90 12.73 13.13 -0.46
CA ASP A 90 12.12 13.80 0.71
C ASP A 90 11.09 12.92 1.43
N ALA A 91 10.64 11.84 0.78
CA ALA A 91 9.66 10.92 1.33
C ALA A 91 10.22 10.14 2.53
N SER A 92 9.50 10.19 3.64
CA SER A 92 9.86 9.52 4.90
C SER A 92 8.81 8.52 5.39
N ASP A 93 7.56 8.66 4.95
CA ASP A 93 6.46 7.72 5.23
C ASP A 93 5.51 7.66 4.01
N PHE A 94 4.49 6.82 4.09
CA PHE A 94 3.43 6.73 3.09
C PHE A 94 2.05 6.63 3.76
N ARG A 95 1.02 6.95 2.99
CA ARG A 95 -0.38 6.61 3.26
C ARG A 95 -0.90 5.70 2.17
N LEU A 96 -1.48 4.58 2.56
CA LEU A 96 -2.22 3.70 1.66
C LEU A 96 -3.68 4.12 1.64
N GLN A 97 -4.25 4.24 0.44
CA GLN A 97 -5.68 4.40 0.23
C GLN A 97 -6.21 3.20 -0.53
N LEU A 98 -7.42 2.77 -0.19
CA LEU A 98 -8.13 1.68 -0.84
C LEU A 98 -9.48 2.18 -1.37
N ARG A 99 -9.90 1.64 -2.50
CA ARG A 99 -11.25 1.74 -3.04
C ARG A 99 -11.69 0.36 -3.45
N GLN A 100 -12.84 -0.09 -2.98
CA GLN A 100 -13.49 -1.24 -3.60
C GLN A 100 -14.07 -0.79 -4.93
N SER A 101 -13.90 -1.62 -5.96
CA SER A 101 -14.76 -1.51 -7.12
C SER A 101 -16.14 -1.98 -6.66
N GLU A 102 -17.15 -1.11 -6.69
CA GLU A 102 -18.53 -1.55 -6.55
C GLU A 102 -18.80 -2.57 -7.68
N SER A 103 -19.19 -3.79 -7.29
CA SER A 103 -19.66 -4.84 -8.19
C SER A 103 -21.11 -5.13 -7.90
#